data_AF-A0A2V7K5W9-F1
#
_entry.id   AF-A0A2V7K5W9-F1
#
_cell.length_a   1.000
_cell.length_b   1.000
_cell.length_c   1.000
_cell.angle_alpha   90.00
_cell.angle_beta   90.00
_cell.angle_gamma   90.00
#
_symmetry.space_group_name_H-M   'P 1'
#
loop_
_entity.id
_entity.type
_entity.pdbx_description
1 polymer ?
#
loop_
_entity_poly.entity_id
_entity_poly.type
_entity_poly.pdbx_seq_one_letter_code
_entity_poly.pdbx_strand_id
1 'polypeptide(L)'
;MELPASHRLPLSWLLEAASPPIQYRALAEAAPESARDPELLATLRQAVFDYKPAHAIARKQRDSGLWGGNLIGPGPLKAFGWKEAGTVFQYRRLLELGWPPDQRPFRLTERFLFRLLSRDESPELLVEFQRPAKGDPGFALWVRQTFREAAAAALARAGHAEDPRLRGAAHRIASDIVMFLRGELVEKAFRKAQGKTVLDPLAYPPTLFSMEMLAFLPVLQRERAGFVERLGHYLSTPAPRRAFWVLAGRKLLKPLFVILGDPL
;
A
#
# COMPACT_ATOMS: atom_id res chain seq x y z
N MET A 1 -33.89 14.75 -10.22
CA MET A 1 -32.66 14.97 -11.01
C MET A 1 -32.20 13.60 -11.47
N GLU A 2 -32.60 13.19 -12.67
CA GLU A 2 -32.17 11.92 -13.25
C GLU A 2 -30.71 12.06 -13.69
N LEU A 3 -29.82 11.24 -13.12
CA LEU A 3 -28.45 11.13 -13.60
C LEU A 3 -28.47 10.37 -14.94
N PRO A 4 -27.71 10.81 -15.95
CA PRO A 4 -27.71 10.13 -17.25
C PRO A 4 -27.27 8.67 -17.10
N ALA A 5 -28.06 7.74 -17.66
CA ALA A 5 -27.84 6.29 -17.56
C ALA A 5 -26.53 5.82 -18.22
N SER A 6 -25.89 6.67 -19.03
CA SER A 6 -24.58 6.39 -19.61
C SER A 6 -23.76 7.68 -19.68
N HIS A 7 -22.70 7.77 -18.89
CA HIS A 7 -21.62 8.70 -19.18
C HIS A 7 -20.81 8.14 -20.34
N ARG A 8 -20.90 8.74 -21.53
CA ARG A 8 -19.89 8.49 -22.57
C ARG A 8 -18.60 9.11 -22.06
N LEU A 9 -17.71 8.27 -21.52
CA LEU A 9 -16.34 8.69 -21.21
C LEU A 9 -15.76 9.25 -22.52
N PRO A 10 -15.31 10.52 -22.57
CA PRO A 10 -14.76 11.11 -23.79
C PRO A 10 -13.35 10.54 -24.01
N LEU A 11 -13.30 9.26 -24.38
CA LEU A 11 -12.08 8.52 -24.64
C LEU A 11 -11.28 9.20 -25.74
N SER A 12 -11.93 9.80 -26.75
CA SER A 12 -11.25 10.53 -27.83
C SER A 12 -10.35 11.64 -27.30
N TRP A 13 -10.85 12.51 -26.40
CA TRP A 13 -10.04 13.60 -25.83
C TRP A 13 -8.86 13.06 -25.01
N LEU A 14 -9.07 12.00 -24.22
CA LEU A 14 -7.98 11.38 -23.46
C LEU A 14 -6.93 10.74 -24.38
N LEU A 15 -7.38 10.06 -25.44
CA LEU A 15 -6.49 9.44 -26.43
C LEU A 15 -5.69 10.47 -27.24
N GLU A 16 -6.21 11.67 -27.42
CA GLU A 16 -5.51 12.77 -28.11
C GLU A 16 -4.54 13.54 -27.20
N ALA A 17 -4.96 13.87 -25.98
CA ALA A 17 -4.28 14.87 -25.16
C ALA A 17 -3.49 14.31 -23.97
N ALA A 18 -3.79 13.08 -23.53
CA ALA A 18 -3.19 12.55 -22.31
C ALA A 18 -1.78 11.97 -22.53
N SER A 19 -1.08 11.69 -21.44
CA SER A 19 0.22 11.02 -21.50
C SER A 19 0.07 9.55 -21.92
N PRO A 20 1.12 8.91 -22.48
CA PRO A 20 1.03 7.51 -22.94
C PRO A 20 0.46 6.54 -21.89
N PRO A 21 0.83 6.62 -20.59
CA PRO A 21 0.19 5.80 -19.56
C PRO A 21 -1.31 5.99 -19.44
N ILE A 22 -1.80 7.22 -19.50
CA ILE A 22 -3.23 7.52 -19.39
C ILE A 22 -3.96 7.04 -20.64
N GLN A 23 -3.40 7.30 -21.83
CA GLN A 23 -3.97 6.81 -23.11
C GLN A 23 -4.09 5.28 -23.10
N TYR A 24 -3.00 4.58 -22.75
CA TYR A 24 -2.98 3.12 -22.68
C TYR A 24 -4.03 2.59 -21.70
N ARG A 25 -4.08 3.11 -20.47
CA ARG A 25 -5.01 2.60 -19.45
C ARG A 25 -6.46 2.97 -19.75
N ALA A 26 -6.72 4.14 -20.33
CA ALA A 26 -8.05 4.51 -20.77
C ALA A 26 -8.59 3.51 -21.80
N LEU A 27 -7.76 3.08 -22.76
CA LEU A 27 -8.15 2.07 -23.75
C LEU A 27 -8.18 0.65 -23.16
N ALA A 28 -7.15 0.24 -22.44
CA ALA A 28 -6.97 -1.13 -21.98
C ALA A 28 -7.88 -1.51 -20.80
N GLU A 29 -8.17 -0.57 -19.90
CA GLU A 29 -8.86 -0.85 -18.63
C GLU A 29 -10.27 -0.24 -18.57
N ALA A 30 -10.46 0.97 -19.10
CA ALA A 30 -11.72 1.70 -18.98
C ALA A 30 -12.65 1.52 -20.20
N ALA A 31 -12.09 1.41 -21.41
CA ALA A 31 -12.89 1.25 -22.62
C ALA A 31 -13.58 -0.13 -22.67
N PRO A 32 -14.80 -0.23 -23.23
CA PRO A 32 -15.44 -1.50 -23.52
C PRO A 32 -14.56 -2.37 -24.42
N GLU A 33 -14.61 -3.69 -24.25
CA GLU A 33 -13.81 -4.64 -25.04
C GLU A 33 -13.97 -4.45 -26.56
N SER A 34 -15.18 -4.13 -27.01
CA SER A 34 -15.47 -3.86 -28.42
C SER A 34 -14.77 -2.62 -29.00
N ALA A 35 -14.29 -1.71 -28.14
CA ALA A 35 -13.58 -0.49 -28.53
C ALA A 35 -12.05 -0.65 -28.42
N ARG A 36 -11.54 -1.81 -28.00
CA ARG A 36 -10.11 -2.07 -27.80
C ARG A 36 -9.46 -2.53 -29.08
N ASP A 37 -9.02 -1.57 -29.89
CA ASP A 37 -8.20 -1.86 -31.07
C ASP A 37 -6.85 -2.50 -30.66
N PRO A 38 -6.56 -3.75 -31.05
CA PRO A 38 -5.33 -4.44 -30.69
C PRO A 38 -4.05 -3.76 -31.21
N GLU A 39 -4.09 -3.17 -32.41
CA GLU A 39 -2.90 -2.52 -33.00
C GLU A 39 -2.57 -1.24 -32.26
N LEU A 40 -3.60 -0.42 -31.97
CA LEU A 40 -3.44 0.78 -31.17
C LEU A 40 -2.96 0.44 -29.74
N LEU A 41 -3.49 -0.62 -29.12
CA LEU A 41 -3.04 -1.09 -27.81
C LEU A 41 -1.56 -1.47 -27.82
N ALA A 42 -1.07 -2.15 -28.87
CA ALA A 42 0.34 -2.50 -29.01
C ALA A 42 1.22 -1.25 -29.15
N THR A 43 0.82 -0.28 -29.96
CA THR A 43 1.53 1.01 -30.10
C THR A 43 1.57 1.77 -28.77
N LEU A 44 0.44 1.88 -28.07
CA LEU A 44 0.38 2.55 -26.77
C LEU A 44 1.20 1.80 -25.71
N ARG A 45 1.22 0.46 -25.75
CA ARG A 45 2.06 -0.35 -24.86
C ARG A 45 3.54 -0.07 -25.05
N GLN A 46 4.00 0.05 -26.29
CA GLN A 46 5.37 0.44 -26.60
C GLN A 46 5.66 1.88 -26.12
N ALA A 47 4.75 2.83 -26.35
CA ALA A 47 4.90 4.20 -25.88
C ALA A 47 4.97 4.32 -24.35
N VAL A 48 4.25 3.47 -23.62
CA VAL A 48 4.35 3.36 -22.15
C VAL A 48 5.72 2.83 -21.73
N PHE A 49 6.23 1.81 -22.42
CA PHE A 49 7.57 1.28 -22.14
C PHE A 49 8.65 2.35 -22.34
N ASP A 50 8.54 3.15 -23.41
CA ASP A 50 9.49 4.23 -23.71
C ASP A 50 9.27 5.50 -22.87
N TYR A 51 8.27 5.51 -21.97
CA TYR A 51 7.90 6.68 -21.19
C TYR A 51 9.00 7.07 -20.18
N LYS A 52 9.68 8.19 -20.45
CA LYS A 52 10.85 8.67 -19.69
C LYS A 52 10.67 8.70 -18.15
N PRO A 53 9.53 9.17 -17.59
CA PRO A 53 9.32 9.13 -16.14
C PRO A 53 9.34 7.72 -15.55
N ALA A 54 8.80 6.72 -16.25
CA ALA A 54 8.80 5.34 -15.77
C ALA A 54 10.22 4.74 -15.83
N HIS A 55 10.97 5.02 -16.90
CA HIS A 55 12.40 4.68 -16.97
C HIS A 55 13.22 5.31 -15.85
N ALA A 56 12.96 6.57 -15.48
CA ALA A 56 13.67 7.25 -14.40
C ALA A 56 13.45 6.57 -13.04
N ILE A 57 12.28 5.97 -12.83
CA ILE A 57 11.99 5.14 -11.65
C ILE A 57 12.70 3.79 -11.79
N ALA A 58 12.49 3.07 -12.88
CA ALA A 58 13.03 1.73 -13.09
C ALA A 58 14.56 1.67 -12.95
N ARG A 59 15.28 2.67 -13.49
CA ARG A 59 16.75 2.75 -13.42
C ARG A 59 17.31 2.97 -12.02
N LYS A 60 16.51 3.50 -11.09
CA LYS A 60 16.93 3.71 -9.69
C LYS A 60 16.79 2.45 -8.82
N GLN A 61 16.22 1.37 -9.37
CA GLN A 61 16.07 0.12 -8.63
C GLN A 61 17.45 -0.51 -8.42
N ARG A 62 17.74 -0.87 -7.16
CA ARG A 62 18.94 -1.64 -6.83
C ARG A 62 18.77 -3.10 -7.24
N ASP A 63 19.88 -3.84 -7.31
CA ASP A 63 19.85 -5.29 -7.60
C ASP A 63 19.12 -6.11 -6.54
N SER A 64 18.97 -5.56 -5.33
CA SER A 64 18.12 -6.12 -4.29
C SER A 64 16.61 -6.06 -4.60
N GLY A 65 16.20 -5.33 -5.65
CA GLY A 65 14.80 -5.07 -5.97
C GLY A 65 14.19 -3.89 -5.20
N LEU A 66 15.01 -3.14 -4.45
CA LEU A 66 14.56 -2.02 -3.62
C LEU A 66 14.87 -0.67 -4.25
N TRP A 67 14.05 0.33 -3.93
CA TRP A 67 14.29 1.75 -4.20
C TRP A 67 14.59 2.51 -2.91
N GLY A 68 15.36 3.59 -3.02
CA GLY A 68 15.59 4.53 -1.91
C GLY A 68 16.28 3.97 -0.67
N GLY A 69 16.72 2.69 -0.70
CA GLY A 69 17.20 1.97 0.47
C GLY A 69 16.16 1.87 1.59
N ASN A 70 14.87 1.98 1.27
CA ASN A 70 13.77 1.90 2.22
C ASN A 70 12.53 1.26 1.58
N LEU A 71 11.62 0.72 2.40
CA LEU A 71 10.41 0.07 1.92
C LEU A 71 9.25 1.05 1.84
N ILE A 72 8.99 1.81 2.91
CA ILE A 72 7.71 2.50 3.15
C ILE A 72 7.80 4.03 3.19
N GLY A 73 8.94 4.64 2.86
CA GLY A 73 9.06 6.08 2.84
C GLY A 73 8.27 6.71 1.67
N PRO A 74 7.27 7.58 1.90
CA PRO A 74 6.57 8.26 0.81
C PRO A 74 7.46 9.29 0.09
N GLY A 75 8.54 9.73 0.74
CA GLY A 75 9.48 10.72 0.25
C GLY A 75 10.52 11.07 1.31
N PRO A 76 11.32 12.13 1.07
CA PRO A 76 12.33 12.57 2.02
C PRO A 76 11.72 12.96 3.37
N LEU A 77 12.16 12.34 4.45
CA LEU A 77 11.73 12.67 5.81
C LEU A 77 12.84 12.38 6.82
N LYS A 78 13.47 13.45 7.32
CA LYS A 78 14.64 13.37 8.23
C LYS A 78 14.38 12.54 9.49
N ALA A 79 13.17 12.63 10.05
CA ALA A 79 12.80 11.90 11.27
C ALA A 79 12.90 10.37 11.13
N PHE A 80 12.78 9.85 9.91
CA PHE A 80 12.89 8.43 9.59
C PHE A 80 14.14 8.09 8.78
N GLY A 81 15.01 9.07 8.50
CA GLY A 81 16.22 8.89 7.68
C GLY A 81 15.95 8.65 6.19
N TRP A 82 14.71 8.85 5.73
CA TRP A 82 14.35 8.67 4.31
C TRP A 82 14.88 9.83 3.48
N LYS A 83 15.53 9.50 2.37
CA LYS A 83 16.11 10.48 1.42
C LYS A 83 15.30 10.62 0.14
N GLU A 84 14.50 9.61 -0.19
CA GLU A 84 13.67 9.54 -1.38
C GLU A 84 12.53 8.52 -1.17
N ALA A 85 11.60 8.45 -2.12
CA ALA A 85 10.50 7.51 -2.08
C ALA A 85 10.98 6.05 -2.09
N GLY A 86 10.35 5.26 -1.23
CA GLY A 86 10.66 3.86 -0.97
C GLY A 86 10.07 2.91 -1.99
N THR A 87 10.39 1.64 -1.76
CA THR A 87 10.08 0.54 -2.67
C THR A 87 8.59 0.39 -2.93
N VAL A 88 7.72 0.47 -1.92
CA VAL A 88 6.26 0.32 -2.10
C VAL A 88 5.69 1.43 -2.98
N PHE A 89 6.15 2.67 -2.78
CA PHE A 89 5.68 3.83 -3.55
C PHE A 89 6.18 3.83 -4.98
N GLN A 90 7.44 3.46 -5.21
CA GLN A 90 8.00 3.37 -6.56
C GLN A 90 7.41 2.20 -7.36
N TYR A 91 7.23 1.05 -6.72
CA TYR A 91 6.56 -0.12 -7.30
C TYR A 91 5.13 0.22 -7.72
N ARG A 92 4.36 0.83 -6.82
CA ARG A 92 3.02 1.36 -7.11
C ARG A 92 3.04 2.33 -8.27
N ARG A 93 4.00 3.25 -8.29
CA ARG A 93 4.08 4.25 -9.35
C ARG A 93 4.32 3.61 -10.72
N LEU A 94 5.12 2.55 -10.80
CA LEU A 94 5.29 1.79 -12.04
C LEU A 94 4.00 1.09 -12.47
N LEU A 95 3.22 0.52 -11.54
CA LEU A 95 1.89 -0.04 -11.85
C LEU A 95 0.95 1.04 -12.40
N GLU A 96 0.89 2.20 -11.74
CA GLU A 96 0.04 3.33 -12.16
C GLU A 96 0.40 3.86 -13.55
N LEU A 97 1.68 3.81 -13.89
CA LEU A 97 2.21 4.21 -15.19
C LEU A 97 2.05 3.11 -16.26
N GLY A 98 1.48 1.96 -15.92
CA GLY A 98 1.27 0.85 -16.85
C GLY A 98 2.55 0.14 -17.28
N TRP A 99 3.63 0.24 -16.48
CA TRP A 99 4.90 -0.42 -16.79
C TRP A 99 4.68 -1.93 -17.01
N PRO A 100 5.37 -2.58 -17.97
CA PRO A 100 5.06 -3.97 -18.26
C PRO A 100 5.44 -4.92 -17.09
N PRO A 101 4.55 -5.84 -16.67
CA PRO A 101 4.69 -6.64 -15.45
C PRO A 101 5.79 -7.71 -15.52
N ASP A 102 6.15 -8.13 -16.73
CA ASP A 102 7.21 -9.12 -17.02
C ASP A 102 8.64 -8.55 -16.84
N GLN A 103 8.74 -7.23 -16.69
CA GLN A 103 10.01 -6.52 -16.63
C GLN A 103 10.72 -6.71 -15.29
N ARG A 104 12.05 -6.59 -15.34
CA ARG A 104 12.95 -6.75 -14.19
C ARG A 104 12.48 -6.04 -12.91
N PRO A 105 11.97 -4.79 -12.95
CA PRO A 105 11.52 -4.10 -11.74
C PRO A 105 10.52 -4.88 -10.91
N PHE A 106 9.47 -5.40 -11.54
CA PHE A 106 8.44 -6.18 -10.84
C PHE A 106 8.99 -7.49 -10.32
N ARG A 107 9.69 -8.27 -11.16
CA ARG A 107 10.26 -9.57 -10.78
C ARG A 107 11.15 -9.50 -9.53
N LEU A 108 12.04 -8.51 -9.46
CA LEU A 108 12.95 -8.37 -8.31
C LEU A 108 12.22 -7.91 -7.05
N THR A 109 11.33 -6.94 -7.18
CA THR A 109 10.59 -6.41 -6.04
C THR A 109 9.61 -7.44 -5.50
N GLU A 110 8.86 -8.14 -6.35
CA GLU A 110 7.90 -9.17 -5.93
C GLU A 110 8.57 -10.32 -5.20
N ARG A 111 9.76 -10.76 -5.65
CA ARG A 111 10.57 -11.73 -4.91
C ARG A 111 10.81 -11.27 -3.47
N PHE A 112 11.13 -9.99 -3.27
CA PHE A 112 11.32 -9.41 -1.94
C PHE A 112 9.99 -9.27 -1.17
N LEU A 113 8.93 -8.77 -1.80
CA LEU A 113 7.63 -8.59 -1.15
C LEU A 113 7.00 -9.91 -0.71
N PHE A 114 7.05 -10.95 -1.55
CA PHE A 114 6.58 -12.28 -1.16
C PHE A 114 7.43 -12.90 -0.04
N ARG A 115 8.72 -12.60 0.01
CA ARG A 115 9.60 -13.00 1.12
C ARG A 115 9.14 -12.35 2.44
N LEU A 116 8.71 -11.08 2.43
CA LEU A 116 8.13 -10.43 3.62
C LEU A 116 6.85 -11.10 4.12
N LEU A 117 6.01 -11.61 3.21
CA LEU A 117 4.75 -12.31 3.55
C LEU A 117 4.98 -13.75 4.05
N SER A 118 6.19 -14.27 3.89
CA SER A 118 6.58 -15.58 4.42
C SER A 118 6.93 -15.54 5.91
N ARG A 119 7.29 -16.69 6.48
CA ARG A 119 7.79 -16.80 7.86
C ARG A 119 9.28 -16.43 8.00
N ASP A 120 9.88 -15.81 6.98
CA ASP A 120 11.28 -15.38 7.03
C ASP A 120 11.47 -14.22 8.02
N GLU A 121 12.33 -14.44 9.01
CA GLU A 121 12.67 -13.47 10.05
C GLU A 121 14.09 -12.92 9.91
N SER A 122 14.70 -13.00 8.73
CA SER A 122 16.02 -12.42 8.48
C SER A 122 16.05 -10.94 8.89
N PRO A 123 17.10 -10.48 9.60
CA PRO A 123 17.27 -9.07 9.96
C PRO A 123 17.35 -8.14 8.74
N GLU A 124 17.79 -8.64 7.59
CA GLU A 124 17.89 -7.85 6.34
C GLU A 124 16.52 -7.38 5.83
N LEU A 125 15.46 -8.12 6.16
CA LEU A 125 14.09 -7.76 5.80
C LEU A 125 13.57 -6.54 6.56
N LEU A 126 14.29 -6.06 7.58
CA LEU A 126 13.97 -4.82 8.29
C LEU A 126 14.46 -3.57 7.55
N VAL A 127 15.24 -3.72 6.47
CA VAL A 127 15.66 -2.66 5.53
C VAL A 127 16.12 -1.39 6.27
N GLU A 128 15.38 -0.28 6.19
CA GLU A 128 15.72 1.01 6.81
C GLU A 128 15.78 0.96 8.35
N PHE A 129 15.13 -0.05 8.94
CA PHE A 129 15.00 -0.23 10.37
C PHE A 129 15.87 -1.35 10.95
N GLN A 130 16.70 -2.01 10.13
CA GLN A 130 17.60 -3.07 10.60
C GLN A 130 18.51 -2.60 11.75
N ARG A 131 19.22 -1.48 11.59
CA ARG A 131 20.09 -0.94 12.64
C ARG A 131 19.28 -0.43 13.84
N PRO A 132 18.22 0.39 13.66
CA PRO A 132 17.39 0.84 14.78
C PRO A 132 16.71 -0.28 15.59
N ALA A 133 16.45 -1.45 14.99
CA ALA A 133 15.86 -2.61 15.64
C ALA A 133 16.86 -3.46 16.44
N LYS A 134 18.16 -3.21 16.30
CA LYS A 134 19.18 -3.98 17.03
C LYS A 134 18.99 -3.79 18.53
N GLY A 135 18.75 -4.89 19.24
CA GLY A 135 18.51 -4.90 20.68
C GLY A 135 17.11 -4.44 21.11
N ASP A 136 16.17 -4.24 20.18
CA ASP A 136 14.76 -3.92 20.48
C ASP A 136 13.81 -4.86 19.71
N PRO A 137 13.55 -6.07 20.24
CA PRO A 137 12.69 -7.06 19.59
C PRO A 137 11.25 -6.55 19.35
N GLY A 138 10.73 -5.71 20.25
CA GLY A 138 9.40 -5.11 20.11
C GLY A 138 9.34 -4.15 18.92
N PHE A 139 10.40 -3.36 18.71
CA PHE A 139 10.50 -2.53 17.51
C PHE A 139 10.63 -3.36 16.24
N ALA A 140 11.44 -4.43 16.27
CA ALA A 140 11.58 -5.35 15.13
C ALA A 140 10.23 -5.98 14.73
N LEU A 141 9.44 -6.42 15.72
CA LEU A 141 8.11 -6.99 15.50
C LEU A 141 7.16 -5.98 14.84
N TRP A 142 7.10 -4.76 15.36
CA TRP A 142 6.27 -3.69 14.80
C TRP A 142 6.65 -3.37 13.34
N VAL A 143 7.96 -3.31 13.04
CA VAL A 143 8.45 -3.09 11.67
C VAL A 143 8.00 -4.22 10.75
N ARG A 144 8.11 -5.49 11.17
CA ARG A 144 7.68 -6.64 10.35
C ARG A 144 6.18 -6.61 10.06
N GLN A 145 5.37 -6.26 11.05
CA GLN A 145 3.92 -6.12 10.86
C GLN A 145 3.62 -5.03 9.83
N THR A 146 4.19 -3.84 10.02
CA THR A 146 4.02 -2.71 9.09
C THR A 146 4.48 -3.04 7.67
N PHE A 147 5.63 -3.73 7.54
CA PHE A 147 6.17 -4.10 6.23
C PHE A 147 5.35 -5.20 5.55
N ARG A 148 4.77 -6.13 6.31
CA ARG A 148 3.85 -7.14 5.77
C ARG A 148 2.56 -6.50 5.26
N GLU A 149 2.00 -5.53 5.97
CA GLU A 149 0.86 -4.76 5.48
C GLU A 149 1.20 -4.02 4.19
N ALA A 150 2.34 -3.31 4.16
CA ALA A 150 2.77 -2.56 2.97
C ALA A 150 3.06 -3.48 1.76
N ALA A 151 3.65 -4.65 2.00
CA ALA A 151 3.87 -5.66 0.97
C ALA A 151 2.55 -6.27 0.47
N ALA A 152 1.62 -6.56 1.38
CA ALA A 152 0.30 -7.07 1.02
C ALA A 152 -0.47 -6.05 0.17
N ALA A 153 -0.42 -4.77 0.53
CA ALA A 153 -1.01 -3.68 -0.26
C ALA A 153 -0.42 -3.60 -1.67
N ALA A 154 0.91 -3.61 -1.79
CA ALA A 154 1.59 -3.55 -3.07
C ALA A 154 1.25 -4.76 -3.97
N LEU A 155 1.29 -5.97 -3.42
CA LEU A 155 1.00 -7.20 -4.17
C LEU A 155 -0.49 -7.32 -4.55
N ALA A 156 -1.40 -6.91 -3.67
CA ALA A 156 -2.83 -6.85 -3.98
C ALA A 156 -3.09 -5.94 -5.18
N ARG A 157 -2.50 -4.75 -5.18
CA ARG A 157 -2.62 -3.79 -6.27
C ARG A 157 -2.03 -4.28 -7.59
N ALA A 158 -1.02 -5.13 -7.55
CA ALA A 158 -0.44 -5.77 -8.72
C ALA A 158 -1.24 -6.98 -9.24
N GLY A 159 -2.37 -7.33 -8.62
CA GLY A 159 -3.24 -8.40 -9.07
C GLY A 159 -2.88 -9.80 -8.56
N HIS A 160 -2.02 -9.91 -7.53
CA HIS A 160 -1.62 -11.21 -6.97
C HIS A 160 -2.64 -11.82 -5.98
N ALA A 161 -3.93 -11.51 -6.13
CA ALA A 161 -4.99 -11.85 -5.17
C ALA A 161 -5.10 -13.35 -4.87
N GLU A 162 -4.81 -14.19 -5.86
CA GLU A 162 -4.88 -15.65 -5.76
C GLU A 162 -3.63 -16.29 -5.11
N ASP A 163 -2.56 -15.52 -4.87
CA ASP A 163 -1.37 -16.07 -4.20
C ASP A 163 -1.68 -16.42 -2.74
N PRO A 164 -1.43 -17.66 -2.28
CA PRO A 164 -1.80 -18.09 -0.93
C PRO A 164 -1.06 -17.32 0.17
N ARG A 165 0.14 -16.79 -0.10
CA ARG A 165 0.89 -15.97 0.86
C ARG A 165 0.21 -14.63 1.06
N LEU A 166 -0.24 -14.00 -0.04
CA LEU A 166 -1.01 -12.76 0.02
C LEU A 166 -2.35 -13.00 0.72
N ARG A 167 -3.12 -13.99 0.28
CA ARG A 167 -4.41 -14.34 0.89
C ARG A 167 -4.26 -14.57 2.39
N GLY A 168 -3.30 -15.41 2.79
CA GLY A 168 -3.01 -15.69 4.19
C GLY A 168 -2.59 -14.45 5.00
N ALA A 169 -1.76 -13.57 4.43
CA ALA A 169 -1.40 -12.31 5.08
C ALA A 169 -2.60 -11.38 5.24
N ALA A 170 -3.41 -11.23 4.19
CA ALA A 170 -4.57 -10.35 4.18
C ALA A 170 -5.65 -10.80 5.19
N HIS A 171 -5.91 -12.10 5.32
CA HIS A 171 -6.79 -12.61 6.37
C HIS A 171 -6.26 -12.33 7.78
N ARG A 172 -4.94 -12.43 8.02
CA ARG A 172 -4.36 -12.09 9.33
C ARG A 172 -4.51 -10.62 9.65
N ILE A 173 -4.11 -9.74 8.72
CA ILE A 173 -4.23 -8.28 8.87
C ILE A 173 -5.69 -7.89 9.14
N ALA A 174 -6.64 -8.42 8.36
CA ALA A 174 -8.06 -8.16 8.58
C ALA A 174 -8.54 -8.66 9.95
N SER A 175 -8.08 -9.82 10.42
CA SER A 175 -8.42 -10.32 11.76
C SER A 175 -7.88 -9.42 12.87
N ASP A 176 -6.65 -8.92 12.77
CA ASP A 176 -6.06 -8.00 13.75
C ASP A 176 -6.88 -6.70 13.86
N ILE A 177 -7.28 -6.14 12.72
CA ILE A 177 -8.15 -4.95 12.67
C ILE A 177 -9.53 -5.26 13.26
N VAL A 178 -10.13 -6.42 12.93
CA VAL A 178 -11.42 -6.84 13.52
C VAL A 178 -11.34 -6.93 15.04
N MET A 179 -10.26 -7.48 15.59
CA MET A 179 -10.06 -7.57 17.04
C MET A 179 -10.02 -6.19 17.67
N PHE A 180 -9.32 -5.23 17.05
CA PHE A 180 -9.33 -3.84 17.49
C PHE A 180 -10.73 -3.21 17.42
N LEU A 181 -11.43 -3.31 16.28
CA LEU A 181 -12.75 -2.71 16.05
C LEU A 181 -13.87 -3.29 16.93
N ARG A 182 -13.65 -4.46 17.55
CA ARG A 182 -14.57 -5.09 18.50
C ARG A 182 -14.15 -4.90 19.95
N GLY A 183 -12.93 -4.46 20.20
CA GLY A 183 -12.37 -4.33 21.54
C GLY A 183 -12.62 -2.95 22.15
N GLU A 184 -12.41 -2.85 23.46
CA GLU A 184 -12.52 -1.59 24.19
C GLU A 184 -11.50 -0.52 23.74
N LEU A 185 -10.41 -0.97 23.11
CA LEU A 185 -9.37 -0.09 22.58
C LEU A 185 -9.85 0.80 21.44
N VAL A 186 -11.00 0.50 20.80
CA VAL A 186 -11.58 1.41 19.79
C VAL A 186 -11.98 2.76 20.41
N GLU A 187 -12.55 2.73 21.62
CA GLU A 187 -12.98 3.92 22.38
C GLU A 187 -11.82 4.51 23.20
N LYS A 188 -10.93 3.64 23.71
CA LYS A 188 -9.82 4.00 24.60
C LYS A 188 -8.46 3.67 23.99
N ALA A 189 -8.24 4.13 22.76
CA ALA A 189 -7.04 3.81 21.98
C ALA A 189 -5.72 4.37 22.56
N PHE A 190 -5.79 5.30 23.52
CA PHE A 190 -4.62 6.04 23.99
C PHE A 190 -4.26 5.76 25.45
N ARG A 191 -2.96 5.71 25.71
CA ARG A 191 -2.40 5.71 27.08
C ARG A 191 -1.24 6.68 27.23
N LYS A 192 -0.80 6.88 28.47
CA LYS A 192 0.43 7.63 28.76
C LYS A 192 1.63 6.69 28.81
N ALA A 193 2.68 7.01 28.08
CA ALA A 193 3.96 6.31 28.14
C ALA A 193 5.09 7.27 27.75
N GLN A 194 6.26 7.15 28.42
CA GLN A 194 7.44 7.98 28.14
C GLN A 194 7.13 9.49 28.08
N GLY A 195 6.24 9.98 28.95
CA GLY A 195 5.82 11.39 28.99
C GLY A 195 4.97 11.87 27.80
N LYS A 196 4.55 10.97 26.90
CA LYS A 196 3.71 11.29 25.73
C LYS A 196 2.38 10.54 25.79
N THR A 197 1.40 11.06 25.04
CA THR A 197 0.21 10.29 24.68
C THR A 197 0.60 9.35 23.55
N VAL A 198 0.43 8.05 23.75
CA VAL A 198 0.75 7.02 22.76
C VAL A 198 -0.51 6.22 22.42
N LEU A 199 -0.57 5.74 21.17
CA LEU A 199 -1.48 4.67 20.80
C LEU A 199 -1.11 3.43 21.63
N ASP A 200 -2.11 2.75 22.18
CA ASP A 200 -1.87 1.51 22.92
C ASP A 200 -1.18 0.49 21.97
N PRO A 201 -0.07 -0.17 22.38
CA PRO A 201 0.62 -1.14 21.54
C PRO A 201 -0.23 -2.36 21.13
N LEU A 202 -1.34 -2.62 21.83
CA LEU A 202 -2.31 -3.66 21.47
C LEU A 202 -3.43 -3.12 20.58
N ALA A 203 -3.46 -1.82 20.28
CA ALA A 203 -4.38 -1.26 19.31
C ALA A 203 -3.83 -1.49 17.90
N TYR A 204 -4.61 -2.20 17.10
CA TYR A 204 -4.34 -2.48 15.68
C TYR A 204 -5.37 -1.78 14.79
N PRO A 205 -5.40 -0.43 14.77
CA PRO A 205 -6.28 0.30 13.87
C PRO A 205 -5.90 0.07 12.40
N PRO A 206 -6.83 0.31 11.46
CA PRO A 206 -6.49 0.27 10.05
C PRO A 206 -5.37 1.26 9.72
N THR A 207 -4.51 0.86 8.79
CA THR A 207 -3.48 1.70 8.18
C THR A 207 -3.81 2.01 6.72
N LEU A 208 -3.18 3.03 6.14
CA LEU A 208 -3.25 3.32 4.70
C LEU A 208 -2.93 2.08 3.84
N PHE A 209 -1.97 1.24 4.28
CA PHE A 209 -1.63 0.01 3.59
C PHE A 209 -2.73 -1.04 3.70
N SER A 210 -3.30 -1.25 4.89
CA SER A 210 -4.41 -2.20 5.05
C SER A 210 -5.66 -1.77 4.26
N MET A 211 -5.93 -0.46 4.16
CA MET A 211 -7.03 0.08 3.37
C MET A 211 -6.83 -0.16 1.88
N GLU A 212 -5.61 0.10 1.38
CA GLU A 212 -5.27 -0.16 -0.01
C GLU A 212 -5.32 -1.67 -0.33
N MET A 213 -4.77 -2.51 0.54
CA MET A 213 -4.86 -3.96 0.42
C MET A 213 -6.31 -4.41 0.28
N LEU A 214 -7.21 -3.91 1.14
CA LEU A 214 -8.63 -4.24 1.06
C LEU A 214 -9.26 -3.76 -0.25
N ALA A 215 -8.97 -2.53 -0.67
CA ALA A 215 -9.49 -1.95 -1.91
C ALA A 215 -9.19 -2.81 -3.15
N PHE A 216 -8.01 -3.45 -3.19
CA PHE A 216 -7.59 -4.32 -4.29
C PHE A 216 -7.88 -5.82 -4.07
N LEU A 217 -8.57 -6.20 -2.99
CA LEU A 217 -8.97 -7.59 -2.70
C LEU A 217 -10.50 -7.72 -2.53
N PRO A 218 -11.30 -7.58 -3.61
CA PRO A 218 -12.76 -7.66 -3.53
C PRO A 218 -13.28 -9.02 -3.05
N VAL A 219 -12.55 -10.11 -3.32
CA VAL A 219 -12.88 -11.45 -2.80
C VAL A 219 -12.84 -11.44 -1.26
N LEU A 220 -11.79 -10.87 -0.67
CA LEU A 220 -11.66 -10.76 0.78
C LEU A 220 -12.76 -9.87 1.39
N GLN A 221 -13.14 -8.79 0.70
CA GLN A 221 -14.24 -7.93 1.11
C GLN A 221 -15.56 -8.72 1.19
N ARG A 222 -15.86 -9.55 0.18
CA ARG A 222 -17.07 -10.41 0.16
C ARG A 222 -17.04 -11.46 1.27
N GLU A 223 -15.90 -12.15 1.43
CA GLU A 223 -15.73 -13.17 2.48
C GLU A 223 -15.84 -12.58 3.90
N ARG A 224 -15.55 -11.28 4.04
CA ARG A 224 -15.56 -10.56 5.32
C ARG A 224 -16.50 -9.36 5.30
N ALA A 225 -17.69 -9.50 4.72
CA ALA A 225 -18.63 -8.38 4.54
C ALA A 225 -18.96 -7.62 5.84
N GLY A 226 -19.25 -8.34 6.94
CA GLY A 226 -19.52 -7.70 8.24
C GLY A 226 -18.31 -6.99 8.88
N PHE A 227 -17.09 -7.33 8.46
CA PHE A 227 -15.90 -6.54 8.82
C PHE A 227 -15.84 -5.25 8.00
N VAL A 228 -16.11 -5.31 6.69
CA VAL A 228 -16.10 -4.14 5.81
C VAL A 228 -17.14 -3.11 6.29
N GLU A 229 -18.34 -3.55 6.66
CA GLU A 229 -19.38 -2.69 7.23
C GLU A 229 -18.91 -1.98 8.51
N ARG A 230 -18.33 -2.74 9.44
CA ARG A 230 -17.80 -2.20 10.70
C ARG A 230 -16.65 -1.21 10.46
N LEU A 231 -15.77 -1.53 9.53
CA LEU A 231 -14.69 -0.65 9.11
C LEU A 231 -15.24 0.65 8.51
N GLY A 232 -16.29 0.57 7.68
CA GLY A 232 -16.97 1.75 7.14
C GLY A 232 -17.56 2.63 8.24
N HIS A 233 -18.21 2.05 9.24
CA HIS A 233 -18.71 2.80 10.39
C HIS A 233 -17.58 3.48 11.19
N TYR A 234 -16.50 2.74 11.45
CA TYR A 234 -15.32 3.29 12.12
C TYR A 234 -14.74 4.48 11.38
N LEU A 235 -14.55 4.36 10.06
CA LEU A 235 -14.02 5.43 9.21
C LEU A 235 -14.99 6.60 9.01
N SER A 236 -16.26 6.46 9.40
CA SER A 236 -17.24 7.55 9.39
C SER A 236 -17.29 8.31 10.73
N THR A 237 -16.51 7.87 11.72
CA THR A 237 -16.44 8.51 13.04
C THR A 237 -15.32 9.54 13.05
N PRO A 238 -15.50 10.77 13.57
CA PRO A 238 -14.47 11.80 13.55
C PRO A 238 -13.15 11.36 14.16
N ALA A 239 -12.03 11.67 13.50
CA ALA A 239 -10.72 11.36 14.02
C ALA A 239 -10.41 12.09 15.34
N PRO A 240 -9.63 11.44 16.25
CA PRO A 240 -9.24 12.06 17.50
C PRO A 240 -8.31 13.25 17.21
N ARG A 241 -8.69 14.43 17.69
CA ARG A 241 -7.89 15.67 17.58
C ARG A 241 -6.62 15.66 18.42
N ARG A 242 -6.44 14.64 19.25
CA ARG A 242 -5.33 14.56 20.20
C ARG A 242 -4.05 14.14 19.48
N ALA A 243 -3.01 14.97 19.55
CA ALA A 243 -1.69 14.57 19.09
C ALA A 243 -1.19 13.32 19.85
N PHE A 244 -0.73 12.32 19.12
CA PHE A 244 -0.28 11.05 19.66
C PHE A 244 0.95 10.50 18.93
N TRP A 245 1.55 9.47 19.52
CA TRP A 245 2.71 8.77 19.00
C TRP A 245 2.44 7.26 18.94
N VAL A 246 3.13 6.56 18.04
CA VAL A 246 3.16 5.09 18.06
C VAL A 246 4.33 4.66 18.93
N LEU A 247 4.06 3.85 19.96
CA LEU A 247 5.10 3.23 20.76
C LEU A 247 5.44 1.85 20.16
N ALA A 248 6.55 1.77 19.45
CA ALA A 248 7.04 0.55 18.82
C ALA A 248 8.26 0.05 19.59
N GLY A 249 8.08 -1.01 20.39
CA GLY A 249 9.10 -1.41 21.36
C GLY A 249 9.40 -0.28 22.35
N ARG A 250 10.67 0.19 22.38
CA ARG A 250 11.05 1.35 23.19
C ARG A 250 11.04 2.67 22.43
N LYS A 251 10.76 2.67 21.13
CA LYS A 251 10.81 3.86 20.26
C LYS A 251 9.44 4.54 20.13
N LEU A 252 9.45 5.87 20.19
CA LEU A 252 8.31 6.71 19.83
C LEU A 252 8.42 7.16 18.39
N LEU A 253 7.40 6.86 17.59
CA LEU A 253 7.32 7.23 16.19
C LEU A 253 6.13 8.16 15.93
N LYS A 254 6.25 9.02 14.93
CA LYS A 254 5.10 9.75 14.41
C LYS A 254 4.13 8.77 13.72
N PRO A 255 2.82 8.87 13.95
CA PRO A 255 1.82 8.00 13.31
C PRO A 255 1.61 8.41 11.86
N LEU A 256 2.44 7.90 10.94
CA LEU A 256 2.39 8.29 9.53
C LEU A 256 1.30 7.58 8.72
N PHE A 257 1.01 6.32 9.07
CA PHE A 257 0.15 5.46 8.25
C PHE A 257 -1.14 5.03 8.96
N VAL A 258 -1.24 5.28 10.27
CA VAL A 258 -2.38 4.87 11.09
C VAL A 258 -3.58 5.76 10.79
N ILE A 259 -4.75 5.15 10.67
CA ILE A 259 -6.03 5.82 10.46
C ILE A 259 -6.87 5.59 11.71
N LEU A 260 -7.26 6.68 12.38
CA LEU A 260 -8.14 6.64 13.55
C LEU A 260 -9.43 7.38 13.24
N GLY A 261 -10.41 6.70 12.65
CA GLY A 261 -11.65 7.35 12.19
C GLY A 261 -11.51 8.07 10.85
N ASP A 262 -12.38 9.05 10.60
CA ASP A 262 -12.45 9.84 9.37
C ASP A 262 -11.21 10.74 9.24
N PRO A 263 -10.37 10.52 8.21
CA PRO A 263 -9.19 11.35 7.97
C PRO A 263 -9.49 12.68 7.28
N LEU A 264 -10.72 12.95 6.85
CA LEU A 264 -11.14 14.16 6.13
C LEU A 264 -11.77 15.24 7.03
#